data_AF-G5J7L8-F1
#
_entry.id   AF-G5J7L8-F1
#
_cell.length_a   1.000
_cell.length_b   1.000
_cell.length_c   1.000
_cell.angle_alpha   90.00
_cell.angle_beta   90.00
_cell.angle_gamma   90.00
#
_symmetry.space_group_name_H-M   'P 1'
#
loop_
_entity.id
_entity.type
_entity.pdbx_description
1 polymer ?
#
loop_
_entity_poly.entity_id
_entity_poly.type
_entity_poly.pdbx_seq_one_letter_code
_entity_poly.pdbx_strand_id
1 'polypeptide(L)' 'MRKLRQLNASDKLDDLSTPPGNRLEALGGDRIGQYSIRITKQWRLCFMWHNGNAYQVEIVDYH' A
#
# COMPACT_ATOMS: atom_id res chain seq x y z
N MET A 1 -6.58 2.09 11.88
CA MET A 1 -5.75 1.06 12.56
C MET A 1 -5.60 -0.28 11.81
N ARG A 2 -6.61 -0.79 11.07
CA ARG A 2 -6.53 -2.14 10.44
C ARG A 2 -5.49 -2.27 9.31
N LYS A 3 -5.34 -1.26 8.46
CA LYS A 3 -4.46 -1.33 7.27
C LYS A 3 -2.96 -1.33 7.61
N LEU A 4 -2.54 -0.52 8.58
CA LEU A 4 -1.14 -0.51 9.05
C LEU A 4 -0.73 -1.84 9.69
N ARG A 5 -1.64 -2.47 10.45
CA ARG A 5 -1.39 -3.81 11.00
C ARG A 5 -1.25 -4.86 9.92
N GLN A 6 -2.07 -4.77 8.88
CA GLN A 6 -1.96 -5.66 7.73
C GLN A 6 -0.64 -5.46 6.99
N LEU A 7 -0.24 -4.21 6.76
CA LEU A 7 1.04 -3.88 6.13
C LEU A 7 2.22 -4.47 6.92
N ASN A 8 2.18 -4.41 8.26
CA ASN A 8 3.21 -4.94 9.13
C ASN A 8 3.16 -6.48 9.30
N ALA A 9 2.07 -7.13 8.90
CA ALA A 9 1.89 -8.58 9.02
C ALA A 9 2.12 -9.32 7.70
N SER A 10 2.34 -8.59 6.60
CA SER A 10 2.58 -9.17 5.28
C SER A 10 4.05 -9.49 5.11
N ASP A 11 4.36 -10.72 4.72
CA ASP A 11 5.73 -11.14 4.39
C ASP A 11 6.05 -10.88 2.92
N LYS A 12 5.01 -10.85 2.07
CA LYS A 12 5.12 -10.60 0.64
C LYS A 12 4.12 -9.52 0.20
N LEU A 13 4.48 -8.83 -0.88
CA LEU A 13 3.64 -7.81 -1.48
C LEU A 13 2.27 -8.36 -1.90
N ASP A 14 2.23 -9.59 -2.42
CA ASP A 14 1.00 -10.25 -2.88
C ASP A 14 -0.01 -10.52 -1.74
N ASP A 15 0.44 -10.61 -0.49
CA ASP A 15 -0.44 -10.77 0.68
C ASP A 15 -1.35 -9.54 0.85
N LEU A 16 -0.88 -8.38 0.38
CA LEU A 16 -1.65 -7.14 0.37
C LEU A 16 -2.70 -7.11 -0.74
N SER A 17 -2.62 -7.99 -1.74
CA SER A 17 -3.64 -8.16 -2.79
C SER A 17 -4.75 -9.12 -2.39
N THR A 18 -4.51 -10.02 -1.41
CA THR A 18 -5.48 -11.04 -0.97
C THR A 18 -6.83 -10.44 -0.52
N PRO A 19 -6.88 -9.34 0.26
CA PRO A 19 -8.14 -8.69 0.55
C PRO A 19 -8.60 -7.89 -0.67
N PRO A 20 -9.76 -8.20 -1.27
CA PRO A 20 -10.22 -7.54 -2.50
C PRO A 20 -10.44 -6.01 -2.32
N GLY A 21 -10.63 -5.56 -1.08
CA GLY A 21 -10.75 -4.14 -0.75
C GLY A 21 -9.44 -3.36 -0.71
N ASN A 22 -8.28 -4.01 -0.76
CA ASN A 22 -6.98 -3.34 -0.77
C ASN A 22 -6.69 -2.70 -2.11
N ARG A 23 -7.09 -3.35 -3.21
CA ARG A 23 -6.83 -2.85 -4.58
C ARG A 23 -5.38 -2.40 -4.71
N LEU A 24 -4.45 -3.32 -4.42
CA LEU A 24 -3.02 -3.05 -4.50
C LEU A 24 -2.67 -2.57 -5.92
N GLU A 25 -1.97 -1.46 -6.01
CA GLU A 25 -1.62 -0.81 -7.27
C GLU A 25 -0.16 -0.39 -7.24
N ALA A 26 0.60 -0.71 -8.29
CA ALA A 26 1.95 -0.18 -8.48
C ALA A 26 1.85 1.22 -9.09
N LEU A 27 2.52 2.20 -8.48
CA LEU A 27 2.50 3.58 -8.94
C LEU A 27 3.55 3.81 -10.04
N GLY A 28 3.21 4.64 -11.02
CA GLY A 28 4.08 5.04 -12.13
C GLY A 28 4.57 6.50 -12.04
N GLY A 29 5.28 6.95 -13.07
CA GLY A 29 5.82 8.31 -13.15
C GLY A 29 6.87 8.60 -12.08
N ASP A 30 6.74 9.71 -11.36
CA ASP A 30 7.68 10.10 -10.30
C ASP A 30 7.62 9.20 -9.05
N ARG A 31 6.66 8.25 -9.01
CA ARG A 31 6.45 7.31 -7.90
C ARG A 31 6.78 5.86 -8.28
N ILE A 32 7.56 5.65 -9.35
CA ILE A 32 8.02 4.31 -9.73
C ILE A 32 8.68 3.60 -8.54
N GLY A 33 8.28 2.36 -8.29
CA GLY A 33 8.75 1.55 -7.16
C GLY A 33 7.94 1.72 -5.87
N GLN A 34 6.97 2.64 -5.85
CA GLN A 34 5.96 2.71 -4.80
C GLN A 34 4.72 1.89 -5.18
N TYR A 35 4.01 1.47 -4.13
CA TYR A 35 2.74 0.79 -4.20
C TYR A 35 1.71 1.57 -3.40
N SER A 36 0.44 1.42 -3.75
CA SER A 36 -0.66 1.95 -2.97
C SER A 36 -1.69 0.88 -2.62
N ILE A 37 -2.29 1.01 -1.43
CA ILE A 37 -3.51 0.28 -1.06
C ILE A 37 -4.60 1.25 -0.64
N ARG A 38 -5.83 0.90 -0.96
CA ARG A 38 -7.03 1.68 -0.61
C ARG A 38 -7.33 1.59 0.88
N ILE A 39 -7.46 2.75 1.53
CA ILE A 39 -7.99 2.87 2.90
C ILE A 39 -9.51 3.11 2.83
N THR A 40 -9.93 4.14 2.11
CA THR A 40 -11.35 4.49 1.87
C THR A 40 -11.54 4.90 0.41
N LYS A 41 -12.71 5.46 0.04
CA LYS A 41 -12.91 5.99 -1.32
C LYS A 41 -11.86 7.07 -1.66
N GLN A 42 -11.57 7.94 -0.71
CA GLN A 42 -10.73 9.14 -0.85
C GLN A 42 -9.25 8.86 -0.56
N TRP A 43 -8.97 8.08 0.49
CA TRP A 43 -7.60 7.93 0.99
C TRP A 43 -6.87 6.69 0.43
N ARG A 44 -5.59 6.87 0.11
CA ARG A 44 -4.63 5.82 -0.24
C ARG A 44 -3.48 5.78 0.77
N LEU A 45 -3.00 4.58 1.06
CA LEU A 45 -1.73 4.37 1.75
C LEU A 45 -0.68 4.06 0.68
N CYS A 46 0.30 4.93 0.50
CA CYS A 46 1.42 4.70 -0.41
C CYS A 46 2.64 4.27 0.39
N PHE A 47 3.44 3.37 -0.16
CA PHE A 47 4.65 2.85 0.47
C PHE A 47 5.58 2.24 -0.57
N MET A 48 6.87 2.21 -0.27
CA MET A 48 7.83 1.36 -0.98
C MET A 48 7.84 -0.03 -0.35
N TRP A 49 8.02 -1.06 -1.17
CA TRP A 49 8.17 -2.44 -0.68
C TRP A 49 9.59 -2.94 -0.91
N HIS A 50 10.26 -3.38 0.16
CA HIS A 50 11.60 -3.95 0.06
C HIS A 50 11.81 -5.03 1.14
N ASN A 51 12.31 -6.20 0.73
CA ASN A 51 12.62 -7.33 1.63
C ASN A 51 11.52 -7.63 2.67
N GLY A 52 10.26 -7.72 2.22
CA GLY A 52 9.12 -8.03 3.09
C GLY A 52 8.67 -6.90 4.01
N ASN A 53 9.21 -5.69 3.83
CA ASN A 53 8.92 -4.54 4.68
C ASN A 53 8.43 -3.36 3.86
N ALA A 54 7.58 -2.54 4.48
CA ALA A 54 7.08 -1.30 3.91
C ALA A 54 7.88 -0.09 4.41
N TYR A 55 8.33 0.75 3.48
CA TYR A 55 9.12 1.96 3.74
C TYR A 55 8.41 3.19 3.18
N GLN A 56 8.79 4.37 3.68
CA GLN A 56 8.22 5.65 3.21
C GLN A 56 6.69 5.64 3.18
N VAL A 57 6.09 5.11 4.24
CA VAL A 57 4.64 4.92 4.35
C VAL A 57 3.97 6.28 4.54
N GLU A 58 3.10 6.65 3.62
CA GLU A 58 2.38 7.92 3.61
C GLU A 58 0.88 7.71 3.31
N ILE A 59 0.04 8.62 3.81
CA ILE A 59 -1.39 8.64 3.51
C ILE A 59 -1.64 9.82 2.57
N VAL A 60 -2.17 9.54 1.38
CA VAL A 60 -2.41 10.52 0.33
C VAL A 60 -3.91 10.61 0.04
N ASP A 61 -4.41 11.83 -0.14
CA ASP A 61 -5.77 12.08 -0.63
C ASP A 61 -5.79 11.98 -2.16
N TYR A 62 -6.71 11.19 -2.70
CA TYR A 62 -7.00 11.15 -4.12
C TYR A 62 -8.31 11.92 -4.35
N HIS A 63 -8.20 13.22 -4.61
CA HIS A 63 -9.23 14.09 -5.21
C HIS A 63 -8.61 15.01 -6.25
#